data_AF-A0A4Y2UX56-F1
#
_entry.id   AF-A0A4Y2UX56-F1
#
_cell.length_a   1.000
_cell.length_b   1.000
_cell.length_c   1.000
_cell.angle_alpha   90.00
_cell.angle_beta   90.00
_cell.angle_gamma   90.00
#
_symmetry.space_group_name_H-M   'P 1'
#
loop_
_entity.id
_entity.type
_entity.pdbx_description
1 polymer ?
#
loop_
_entity_poly.entity_id
_entity_poly.type
_entity_poly.pdbx_seq_one_letter_code
_entity_poly.pdbx_strand_id
1 'polypeptide(L)'
;TKFHDYEKQSSFLKAALSTTDHIWTFPVILQGIGSLDTFMCLIGIDKPHDAAIDSGPLNKNASDLMLGINVLKACAKRCVCPTDPVIAHKGNFIHPLSDSFGCTFYRNPAAQYILLIIDKIIHIISILNELHDPVYQEKIHPSYQRILDLTDADKTILLGIPVVENSHPKTPSDHMRFYLHNMYDSCLQILGSSVENLGIDFYMIPELPALLKGKILHKVEYMPALKLRSLIHILSLYFEQ
;
A
#
# COMPACT_ATOMS: atom_id res chain seq x y z
N THR A 1 8.84 -22.62 11.64
CA THR A 1 10.14 -22.46 12.32
C THR A 1 10.57 -21.01 12.15
N LYS A 2 10.87 -20.27 13.22
CA LYS A 2 11.37 -18.89 13.12
C LYS A 2 12.88 -18.94 12.84
N PHE A 3 13.34 -18.30 11.76
CA PHE A 3 14.77 -18.12 11.51
C PHE A 3 15.25 -16.90 12.28
N HIS A 4 16.20 -17.03 13.21
CA HIS A 4 16.84 -15.89 13.88
C HIS A 4 18.19 -15.58 13.24
N ASP A 5 18.19 -15.46 11.91
CA ASP A 5 19.39 -15.33 11.08
C ASP A 5 19.04 -14.44 9.88
N TYR A 6 19.72 -13.30 9.79
CA TYR A 6 19.46 -12.27 8.78
C TYR A 6 19.64 -12.82 7.36
N GLU A 7 20.69 -13.57 7.08
CA GLU A 7 21.01 -14.06 5.74
C GLU A 7 20.02 -15.13 5.28
N LYS A 8 19.58 -16.00 6.19
CA LYS A 8 18.52 -16.99 5.89
C LYS A 8 17.18 -16.32 5.62
N GLN A 9 16.81 -15.32 6.42
CA GLN A 9 15.58 -14.56 6.17
C GLN A 9 15.66 -13.80 4.84
N SER A 10 16.77 -13.12 4.56
CA SER A 10 17.03 -12.41 3.31
C SER A 10 16.92 -13.34 2.09
N SER A 11 17.57 -14.50 2.15
CA SER A 11 17.53 -15.50 1.07
C SER A 11 16.12 -16.05 0.85
N PHE A 12 15.38 -16.32 1.93
CA PHE A 12 13.98 -16.74 1.84
C PHE A 12 13.09 -15.67 1.21
N LEU A 13 13.26 -14.41 1.62
CA LEU A 13 12.50 -13.29 1.07
C LEU A 13 12.80 -13.07 -0.40
N LYS A 14 14.06 -13.19 -0.83
CA LYS A 14 14.43 -13.15 -2.24
C LYS A 14 13.65 -14.18 -3.06
N ALA A 15 13.61 -15.42 -2.59
CA ALA A 15 12.88 -16.50 -3.25
C ALA A 15 11.37 -16.23 -3.29
N ALA A 16 10.78 -15.79 -2.17
CA ALA A 16 9.35 -15.50 -2.08
C ALA A 16 8.95 -14.34 -3.01
N LEU A 17 9.70 -13.23 -2.98
CA LEU A 17 9.40 -12.01 -3.72
C LEU A 17 9.66 -12.13 -5.23
N SER A 18 10.60 -12.99 -5.64
CA SER A 18 10.87 -13.26 -7.06
C SER A 18 9.64 -13.69 -7.86
N THR A 19 8.64 -14.29 -7.21
CA THR A 19 7.38 -14.68 -7.84
C THR A 19 6.52 -13.49 -8.24
N THR A 20 6.72 -12.34 -7.59
CA THR A 20 5.95 -11.10 -7.79
C THR A 20 6.76 -9.94 -8.37
N ASP A 21 8.09 -10.07 -8.49
CA ASP A 21 8.97 -9.04 -9.06
C ASP A 21 8.51 -8.60 -10.46
N HIS A 22 8.04 -9.55 -11.26
CA HIS A 22 7.56 -9.28 -12.61
C HIS A 22 6.44 -8.24 -12.64
N ILE A 23 5.59 -8.16 -11.62
CA ILE A 23 4.47 -7.20 -11.50
C ILE A 23 5.02 -5.77 -11.45
N TRP A 24 6.04 -5.55 -10.61
CA TRP A 24 6.65 -4.23 -10.38
C TRP A 24 7.59 -3.79 -11.52
N THR A 25 7.94 -4.71 -12.42
CA THR A 25 8.70 -4.42 -13.65
C THR A 25 7.83 -4.41 -14.91
N PHE A 26 6.56 -4.81 -14.82
CA PHE A 26 5.72 -4.97 -16.00
C PHE A 26 5.39 -3.60 -16.61
N PRO A 27 5.70 -3.34 -17.89
CA PRO A 27 5.54 -2.01 -18.50
C PRO A 27 4.11 -1.47 -18.40
N VAL A 28 3.10 -2.33 -18.52
CA VAL A 28 1.69 -1.94 -18.43
C VAL A 28 1.35 -1.44 -17.02
N ILE A 29 1.86 -2.10 -15.97
CA ILE A 29 1.65 -1.65 -14.58
C ILE A 29 2.40 -0.34 -14.35
N LEU A 30 3.67 -0.26 -14.75
CA LEU A 30 4.49 0.93 -14.56
C LEU A 30 3.91 2.16 -15.27
N GLN A 31 3.43 2.00 -16.50
CA GLN A 31 2.73 3.06 -17.23
C GLN A 31 1.40 3.38 -16.56
N GLY A 32 0.64 2.36 -16.15
CA GLY A 32 -0.66 2.52 -15.51
C GLY A 32 -0.56 3.35 -14.23
N ILE A 33 0.40 3.09 -13.35
CA ILE A 33 0.61 3.87 -12.12
C ILE A 33 1.35 5.19 -12.36
N GLY A 34 1.62 5.61 -13.61
CA GLY A 34 2.37 6.83 -13.90
C GLY A 34 1.60 8.11 -13.58
N SER A 35 0.29 8.13 -13.85
CA SER A 35 -0.61 9.26 -13.64
C SER A 35 -2.02 8.78 -13.28
N LEU A 36 -2.89 9.70 -12.85
CA LEU A 36 -4.29 9.36 -12.58
C LEU A 36 -5.02 8.87 -13.85
N ASP A 37 -4.87 9.55 -14.99
CA ASP A 37 -5.51 9.13 -16.25
C ASP A 37 -5.09 7.72 -16.70
N THR A 38 -3.79 7.42 -16.66
CA THR A 38 -3.29 6.09 -16.99
C THR A 38 -3.75 5.04 -15.99
N PHE A 39 -3.91 5.40 -14.72
CA PHE A 39 -4.37 4.50 -13.68
C PHE A 39 -5.85 4.16 -13.87
N MET A 40 -6.68 5.14 -14.17
CA MET A 40 -8.10 4.95 -14.48
C MET A 40 -8.27 3.97 -15.65
N CYS A 41 -7.46 4.12 -16.70
CA CYS A 41 -7.43 3.21 -17.85
C CYS A 41 -6.90 1.80 -17.50
N LEU A 42 -5.90 1.71 -16.62
CA LEU A 42 -5.34 0.43 -16.15
C LEU A 42 -6.40 -0.42 -15.45
N ILE A 43 -7.19 0.19 -14.56
CA ILE A 43 -8.22 -0.51 -13.78
C ILE A 43 -9.58 -0.55 -14.50
N GLY A 44 -9.75 0.24 -15.56
CA GLY A 44 -10.91 0.22 -16.46
C GLY A 44 -12.12 1.01 -15.96
N ILE A 45 -11.94 1.99 -15.08
CA ILE A 45 -13.05 2.81 -14.57
C ILE A 45 -13.44 3.96 -15.50
N ASP A 46 -12.64 4.20 -16.54
CA ASP A 46 -12.87 5.14 -17.64
C ASP A 46 -13.75 4.55 -18.77
N LYS A 47 -14.07 3.26 -18.70
CA LYS A 47 -14.79 2.51 -19.74
C LYS A 47 -16.09 1.93 -19.19
N PRO A 48 -17.08 1.60 -20.06
CA PRO A 48 -18.26 0.87 -19.62
C PRO A 48 -17.87 -0.48 -19.02
N HIS A 49 -18.60 -0.88 -17.98
CA HIS A 49 -18.46 -2.22 -17.44
C HIS A 49 -18.99 -3.23 -18.46
N ASP A 50 -18.11 -4.11 -18.96
CA ASP A 50 -18.48 -5.14 -19.92
C ASP A 50 -19.05 -6.37 -19.21
N ALA A 51 -20.36 -6.44 -19.12
CA ALA A 51 -21.08 -7.56 -18.51
C ALA A 51 -20.98 -8.87 -19.32
N ALA A 52 -20.46 -8.83 -20.56
CA ALA A 52 -20.35 -10.01 -21.42
C ALA A 52 -19.03 -10.77 -21.23
N ILE A 53 -18.03 -10.16 -20.57
CA ILE A 53 -16.75 -10.80 -20.31
C ILE A 53 -16.78 -11.38 -18.89
N ASP A 54 -17.02 -12.69 -18.80
CA ASP A 54 -17.03 -13.52 -17.57
C ASP A 54 -15.62 -13.69 -16.95
N SER A 55 -14.82 -12.61 -16.91
CA SER A 55 -13.42 -12.61 -16.44
C SER A 55 -13.27 -12.25 -14.96
N GLY A 56 -14.37 -12.19 -14.22
CA GLY A 56 -14.42 -11.76 -12.83
C GLY A 56 -14.63 -10.24 -12.68
N PRO A 57 -14.73 -9.75 -11.43
CA PRO A 57 -15.10 -8.36 -11.15
C PRO A 57 -14.01 -7.32 -11.44
N LEU A 58 -12.76 -7.77 -11.63
CA LEU A 58 -11.59 -6.92 -11.87
C LEU A 58 -10.83 -7.46 -13.07
N ASN A 59 -10.27 -6.56 -13.88
CA ASN A 59 -9.39 -6.98 -14.96
C ASN A 59 -8.07 -7.59 -14.41
N LYS A 60 -7.35 -8.31 -15.26
CA LYS A 60 -6.09 -8.99 -14.88
C LYS A 60 -5.04 -8.02 -14.33
N ASN A 61 -4.85 -6.86 -14.95
CA ASN A 61 -3.83 -5.89 -14.53
C ASN A 61 -4.12 -5.32 -13.14
N ALA A 62 -5.39 -5.00 -12.85
CA ALA A 62 -5.84 -4.56 -11.53
C ALA A 62 -5.62 -5.65 -10.47
N SER A 63 -5.95 -6.90 -10.82
CA SER A 63 -5.76 -8.05 -9.93
C SER A 63 -4.27 -8.31 -9.64
N ASP A 64 -3.42 -8.28 -10.66
CA ASP A 64 -1.98 -8.46 -10.54
C ASP A 64 -1.35 -7.32 -9.71
N LEU A 65 -1.76 -6.06 -9.93
CA LEU A 65 -1.31 -4.92 -9.10
C LEU A 65 -1.69 -5.10 -7.63
N MET A 66 -2.93 -5.48 -7.35
CA MET A 66 -3.38 -5.73 -5.97
C MET A 66 -2.65 -6.91 -5.32
N LEU A 67 -2.32 -7.96 -6.08
CA LEU A 67 -1.48 -9.05 -5.61
C LEU A 67 -0.10 -8.53 -5.19
N GLY A 68 0.56 -7.74 -6.04
CA GLY A 68 1.85 -7.13 -5.73
C GLY A 68 1.81 -6.29 -4.46
N ILE A 69 0.80 -5.43 -4.32
CA ILE A 69 0.59 -4.60 -3.12
C ILE A 69 0.38 -5.47 -1.87
N ASN A 70 -0.44 -6.53 -1.94
CA ASN A 70 -0.70 -7.38 -0.78
C ASN A 70 0.52 -8.20 -0.35
N VAL A 71 1.33 -8.68 -1.30
CA VAL A 71 2.60 -9.34 -1.00
C VAL A 71 3.55 -8.37 -0.30
N LEU A 72 3.68 -7.15 -0.83
CA LEU A 72 4.51 -6.12 -0.22
C LEU A 72 4.02 -5.74 1.19
N LYS A 73 2.71 -5.61 1.38
CA LYS A 73 2.07 -5.38 2.69
C LYS A 73 2.40 -6.48 3.67
N ALA A 74 2.32 -7.74 3.25
CA ALA A 74 2.66 -8.88 4.09
C ALA A 74 4.13 -8.82 4.51
N CYS A 75 5.05 -8.52 3.58
CA CYS A 75 6.46 -8.35 3.90
C CYS A 75 6.70 -7.20 4.88
N ALA A 76 6.19 -6.00 4.60
CA ALA A 76 6.37 -4.83 5.45
C ALA A 76 5.84 -5.06 6.88
N LYS A 77 4.74 -5.82 7.04
CA LYS A 77 4.12 -6.09 8.33
C LYS A 77 4.71 -7.29 9.09
N ARG A 78 5.23 -8.30 8.40
CA ARG A 78 5.59 -9.61 9.01
C ARG A 78 7.09 -9.85 9.08
N CYS A 79 7.88 -9.17 8.25
CA CYS A 79 9.33 -9.24 8.32
C CYS A 79 9.79 -8.30 9.43
N VAL A 80 10.05 -8.87 10.61
CA VAL A 80 10.42 -8.11 11.81
C VAL A 80 11.73 -8.63 12.38
N CYS A 81 12.54 -7.73 12.90
CA CYS A 81 13.75 -8.08 13.63
C CYS A 81 13.38 -8.76 14.97
N PRO A 82 14.23 -9.66 15.49
CA PRO A 82 14.05 -10.19 16.84
C PRO A 82 14.02 -9.05 17.88
N THR A 83 13.09 -9.11 18.83
CA THR A 83 12.98 -8.11 19.91
C THR A 83 14.03 -8.27 20.99
N ASP A 84 14.61 -9.47 21.14
CA ASP A 84 15.72 -9.75 22.06
C ASP A 84 17.05 -9.28 21.44
N PRO A 85 17.76 -8.31 22.06
CA PRO A 85 19.01 -7.79 21.54
C PRO A 85 20.12 -8.83 21.37
N VAL A 86 20.17 -9.85 22.24
CA VAL A 86 21.18 -10.92 22.17
C VAL A 86 20.92 -11.81 20.96
N ILE A 87 19.64 -12.11 20.69
CA ILE A 87 19.25 -12.88 19.51
C ILE A 87 19.49 -12.06 18.24
N ALA A 88 19.13 -10.78 18.24
CA ALA A 88 19.34 -9.89 17.12
C ALA A 88 20.83 -9.74 16.79
N HIS A 89 21.69 -9.60 17.80
CA HIS A 89 23.14 -9.54 17.62
C HIS A 89 23.70 -10.85 17.04
N LYS A 90 23.38 -11.99 17.64
CA LYS A 90 23.81 -13.32 17.14
C LYS A 90 23.31 -13.61 15.73
N GLY A 91 22.13 -13.09 15.38
CA GLY A 91 21.50 -13.26 14.07
C GLY A 91 21.96 -12.27 13.00
N ASN A 92 22.92 -11.40 13.29
CA ASN A 92 23.40 -10.34 12.39
C ASN A 92 22.30 -9.33 11.99
N PHE A 93 21.40 -8.97 12.89
CA PHE A 93 20.38 -7.93 12.68
C PHE A 93 20.83 -6.53 13.11
N ILE A 94 22.07 -6.35 13.55
CA ILE A 94 22.60 -5.02 13.89
C ILE A 94 22.95 -4.28 12.59
N HIS A 95 22.47 -3.05 12.47
CA HIS A 95 22.70 -2.20 11.30
C HIS A 95 24.15 -1.66 11.32
N PRO A 96 24.88 -1.62 10.19
CA PRO A 96 26.28 -1.15 10.14
C PRO A 96 26.49 0.28 10.65
N LEU A 97 25.48 1.14 10.51
CA LEU A 97 25.52 2.52 11.02
C LEU A 97 25.53 2.60 12.56
N SER A 98 25.24 1.50 13.26
CA SER A 98 25.19 1.51 14.73
C SER A 98 26.52 1.95 15.34
N ASP A 99 27.63 1.45 14.80
CA ASP A 99 28.98 1.77 15.27
C ASP A 99 29.33 3.24 15.00
N SER A 100 28.90 3.77 13.85
CA SER A 100 29.18 5.16 13.45
C SER A 100 28.47 6.20 14.32
N PHE A 101 27.26 5.90 14.80
CA PHE A 101 26.45 6.82 15.60
C PHE A 101 26.50 6.54 17.10
N GLY A 102 27.14 5.46 17.53
CA GLY A 102 27.20 5.05 18.94
C GLY A 102 25.83 4.63 19.52
N CYS A 103 24.88 4.28 18.65
CA CYS A 103 23.51 3.87 19.00
C CYS A 103 23.18 2.53 18.32
N THR A 104 22.41 1.66 18.96
CA THR A 104 22.01 0.39 18.33
C THR A 104 20.84 0.60 17.38
N PHE A 105 21.10 0.39 16.09
CA PHE A 105 20.06 0.30 15.07
C PHE A 105 19.93 -1.14 14.59
N TYR A 106 18.71 -1.55 14.24
CA TYR A 106 18.47 -2.85 13.63
C TYR A 106 18.28 -2.72 12.13
N ARG A 107 18.72 -3.74 11.38
CA ARG A 107 18.52 -3.84 9.94
C ARG A 107 17.50 -4.92 9.62
N ASN A 108 16.55 -4.60 8.73
CA ASN A 108 15.51 -5.52 8.33
C ASN A 108 15.85 -6.19 6.99
N PRO A 109 15.82 -7.53 6.87
CA PRO A 109 16.14 -8.20 5.61
C PRO A 109 15.16 -7.84 4.47
N ALA A 110 13.95 -7.35 4.80
CA ALA A 110 12.98 -6.87 3.82
C ALA A 110 13.26 -5.45 3.31
N ALA A 111 14.13 -4.66 3.97
CA ALA A 111 14.39 -3.26 3.64
C ALA A 111 14.81 -3.09 2.18
N GLN A 112 15.79 -3.87 1.74
CA GLN A 112 16.32 -3.83 0.37
C GLN A 112 15.26 -4.07 -0.72
N TYR A 113 14.16 -4.75 -0.42
CA TYR A 113 13.09 -5.03 -1.38
C TYR A 113 11.98 -3.99 -1.31
N ILE A 114 11.58 -3.62 -0.09
CA ILE A 114 10.50 -2.64 0.12
C ILE A 114 10.95 -1.25 -0.35
N LEU A 115 12.17 -0.85 -0.05
CA LEU A 115 12.70 0.46 -0.42
C LEU A 115 12.84 0.66 -1.94
N LEU A 116 12.93 -0.41 -2.73
CA LEU A 116 12.95 -0.33 -4.19
C LEU A 116 11.57 0.00 -4.80
N ILE A 117 10.49 -0.18 -4.04
CA ILE A 117 9.11 -0.06 -4.50
C ILE A 117 8.36 1.05 -3.74
N ILE A 118 8.90 1.54 -2.62
CA ILE A 118 8.23 2.47 -1.71
C ILE A 118 7.83 3.79 -2.38
N ASP A 119 8.67 4.29 -3.28
CA ASP A 119 8.41 5.45 -4.16
C ASP A 119 7.12 5.25 -4.97
N LYS A 120 6.94 4.05 -5.52
CA LYS A 120 5.74 3.68 -6.29
C LYS A 120 4.52 3.59 -5.39
N ILE A 121 4.66 3.05 -4.18
CA ILE A 121 3.56 2.98 -3.20
C ILE A 121 3.11 4.39 -2.78
N ILE A 122 4.06 5.29 -2.48
CA ILE A 122 3.77 6.68 -2.15
C ILE A 122 3.06 7.38 -3.32
N HIS A 123 3.50 7.11 -4.55
CA HIS A 123 2.86 7.67 -5.75
C HIS A 123 1.45 7.10 -5.99
N ILE A 124 1.21 5.82 -5.73
CA ILE A 124 -0.14 5.23 -5.78
C ILE A 124 -1.06 5.89 -4.74
N ILE A 125 -0.58 6.16 -3.51
CA ILE A 125 -1.36 6.91 -2.50
C ILE A 125 -1.75 8.28 -3.05
N SER A 126 -0.80 9.00 -3.67
CA SER A 126 -1.06 10.30 -4.30
C SER A 126 -2.14 10.21 -5.38
N ILE A 127 -2.09 9.20 -6.25
CA ILE A 127 -3.10 8.98 -7.30
C ILE A 127 -4.47 8.71 -6.68
N LEU A 128 -4.54 7.88 -5.64
CA LEU A 128 -5.80 7.54 -4.96
C LEU A 128 -6.39 8.74 -4.21
N ASN A 129 -5.56 9.68 -3.78
CA ASN A 129 -6.02 10.96 -3.21
C ASN A 129 -6.54 11.89 -4.30
N GLU A 130 -5.81 12.01 -5.41
CA GLU A 130 -6.18 12.83 -6.57
C GLU A 130 -7.51 12.38 -7.21
N LEU A 131 -7.84 11.09 -7.12
CA LEU A 131 -9.12 10.54 -7.60
C LEU A 131 -10.36 11.19 -6.94
N HIS A 132 -10.22 11.82 -5.77
CA HIS A 132 -11.32 12.55 -5.12
C HIS A 132 -11.52 13.96 -5.67
N ASP A 133 -10.61 14.48 -6.49
CA ASP A 133 -10.79 15.78 -7.14
C ASP A 133 -11.97 15.71 -8.15
N PRO A 134 -12.96 16.62 -8.05
CA PRO A 134 -14.14 16.63 -8.92
C PRO A 134 -13.82 16.56 -10.42
N VAL A 135 -12.73 17.19 -10.86
CA VAL A 135 -12.31 17.21 -12.27
C VAL A 135 -12.04 15.81 -12.81
N TYR A 136 -11.55 14.91 -11.96
CA TYR A 136 -11.28 13.52 -12.34
C TYR A 136 -12.46 12.59 -12.07
N GLN A 137 -13.33 12.93 -11.13
CA GLN A 137 -14.58 12.19 -10.94
C GLN A 137 -15.47 12.23 -12.19
N GLU A 138 -15.47 13.35 -12.93
CA GLU A 138 -16.20 13.47 -14.21
C GLU A 138 -15.68 12.52 -15.30
N LYS A 139 -14.44 12.05 -15.20
CA LYS A 139 -13.85 11.09 -16.13
C LYS A 139 -14.23 9.63 -15.83
N ILE A 140 -14.83 9.37 -14.67
CA ILE A 140 -15.28 8.03 -14.29
C ILE A 140 -16.52 7.69 -15.11
N HIS A 141 -16.51 6.52 -15.75
CA HIS A 141 -17.64 6.11 -16.57
C HIS A 141 -18.93 5.98 -15.73
N PRO A 142 -20.10 6.42 -16.22
CA PRO A 142 -21.35 6.40 -15.46
C PRO A 142 -21.80 5.01 -14.95
N SER A 143 -21.23 3.92 -15.49
CA SER A 143 -21.43 2.56 -14.97
C SER A 143 -20.92 2.38 -13.53
N TYR A 144 -19.94 3.18 -13.11
CA TYR A 144 -19.30 3.11 -11.80
C TYR A 144 -19.81 4.19 -10.83
N GLN A 145 -21.14 4.38 -10.76
CA GLN A 145 -21.72 5.37 -9.85
C GLN A 145 -21.30 5.11 -8.41
N ARG A 146 -21.01 6.19 -7.66
CA ARG A 146 -20.70 6.14 -6.22
C ARG A 146 -19.51 5.24 -5.88
N ILE A 147 -18.57 5.07 -6.80
CA ILE A 147 -17.37 4.25 -6.62
C ILE A 147 -16.43 4.77 -5.51
N LEU A 148 -16.51 6.06 -5.18
CA LEU A 148 -15.71 6.70 -4.12
C LEU A 148 -16.47 6.88 -2.80
N ASP A 149 -17.77 6.56 -2.77
CA ASP A 149 -18.59 6.60 -1.56
C ASP A 149 -18.03 5.63 -0.50
N LEU A 150 -18.41 5.86 0.75
CA LEU A 150 -18.14 4.95 1.85
C LEU A 150 -18.68 3.55 1.56
N THR A 151 -17.90 2.53 1.92
CA THR A 151 -18.38 1.14 1.84
C THR A 151 -19.48 0.92 2.89
N ASP A 152 -20.29 -0.12 2.71
CA ASP A 152 -21.33 -0.43 3.69
C ASP A 152 -20.73 -0.86 5.04
N ALA A 153 -19.53 -1.47 5.03
CA ALA A 153 -18.76 -1.74 6.24
C ALA A 153 -18.40 -0.44 6.98
N ASP A 154 -17.91 0.58 6.27
CA ASP A 154 -17.58 1.88 6.86
C ASP A 154 -18.80 2.56 7.48
N LYS A 155 -19.94 2.55 6.78
CA LYS A 155 -21.20 3.11 7.28
C LYS A 155 -21.64 2.39 8.56
N THR A 156 -21.51 1.08 8.58
CA THR A 156 -21.90 0.24 9.72
C THR A 156 -21.02 0.52 10.94
N ILE A 157 -19.70 0.64 10.74
CA ILE A 157 -18.74 1.05 11.78
C ILE A 157 -19.07 2.46 12.31
N LEU A 158 -19.35 3.42 11.42
CA LEU A 158 -19.68 4.80 11.81
C LEU A 158 -21.00 4.90 12.58
N LEU A 159 -21.98 4.08 12.22
CA LEU A 159 -23.30 4.06 12.86
C LEU A 159 -23.35 3.19 14.13
N GLY A 160 -22.28 2.47 14.46
CA GLY A 160 -22.24 1.56 15.62
C GLY A 160 -23.18 0.37 15.49
N ILE A 161 -23.58 0.02 14.26
CA ILE A 161 -24.45 -1.12 13.98
C ILE A 161 -23.56 -2.37 13.82
N PRO A 162 -23.96 -3.56 14.30
CA PRO A 162 -23.19 -4.77 14.06
C PRO A 162 -23.11 -5.09 12.56
N VAL A 163 -21.91 -5.43 12.08
CA VAL A 163 -21.65 -5.79 10.68
C VAL A 163 -22.41 -7.07 10.36
N VAL A 164 -23.32 -7.01 9.39
CA VAL A 164 -23.95 -8.20 8.82
C VAL A 164 -22.92 -8.85 7.89
N GLU A 165 -22.39 -10.02 8.29
CA GLU A 165 -21.26 -10.71 7.64
C GLU A 165 -21.46 -11.06 6.14
N ASN A 166 -22.67 -10.88 5.60
CA ASN A 166 -23.05 -11.26 4.22
C ASN A 166 -23.08 -10.11 3.20
N SER A 167 -22.46 -8.97 3.49
CA SER A 167 -22.35 -7.86 2.52
C SER A 167 -21.21 -8.10 1.52
N HIS A 168 -21.29 -9.18 0.74
CA HIS A 168 -20.42 -9.34 -0.42
C HIS A 168 -20.73 -8.25 -1.45
N PRO A 169 -19.73 -7.73 -2.19
CA PRO A 169 -19.99 -6.77 -3.26
C PRO A 169 -20.95 -7.40 -4.27
N LYS A 170 -22.05 -6.72 -4.58
CA LYS A 170 -23.13 -7.26 -5.43
C LYS A 170 -23.11 -6.68 -6.84
N THR A 171 -22.55 -5.48 -6.97
CA THR A 171 -22.46 -4.77 -8.25
C THR A 171 -21.01 -4.56 -8.65
N PRO A 172 -20.72 -4.36 -9.95
CA PRO A 172 -19.39 -3.99 -10.43
C PRO A 172 -18.82 -2.76 -9.73
N SER A 173 -19.68 -1.77 -9.44
CA SER A 173 -19.34 -0.57 -8.68
C SER A 173 -18.95 -0.89 -7.25
N ASP A 174 -19.63 -1.83 -6.59
CA ASP A 174 -19.26 -2.25 -5.23
C ASP A 174 -17.92 -2.98 -5.22
N HIS A 175 -17.66 -3.85 -6.21
CA HIS A 175 -16.39 -4.54 -6.34
C HIS A 175 -15.24 -3.55 -6.55
N MET A 176 -15.42 -2.57 -7.42
CA MET A 176 -14.40 -1.57 -7.68
C MET A 176 -14.22 -0.60 -6.50
N ARG A 177 -15.30 -0.21 -5.82
CA ARG A 177 -15.24 0.57 -4.56
C ARG A 177 -14.42 -0.19 -3.51
N PHE A 178 -14.72 -1.47 -3.30
CA PHE A 178 -13.99 -2.32 -2.36
C PHE A 178 -12.51 -2.46 -2.76
N TYR A 179 -12.23 -2.63 -4.05
CA TYR A 179 -10.87 -2.68 -4.58
C TYR A 179 -10.08 -1.41 -4.28
N LEU A 180 -10.64 -0.23 -4.60
CA LEU A 180 -9.98 1.06 -4.34
C LEU A 180 -9.79 1.31 -2.84
N HIS A 181 -10.77 0.96 -2.02
CA HIS A 181 -10.66 1.07 -0.56
C HIS A 181 -9.52 0.21 -0.02
N ASN A 182 -9.51 -1.08 -0.37
CA ASN A 182 -8.48 -2.01 0.08
C ASN A 182 -7.10 -1.66 -0.45
N MET A 183 -7.00 -1.12 -1.67
CA MET A 183 -5.74 -0.67 -2.24
C MET A 183 -5.18 0.46 -1.38
N TYR A 184 -6.01 1.48 -1.11
CA TYR A 184 -5.63 2.63 -0.30
C TYR A 184 -5.15 2.20 1.09
N ASP A 185 -5.95 1.39 1.80
CA ASP A 185 -5.59 0.89 3.13
C ASP A 185 -4.32 0.05 3.10
N SER A 186 -4.13 -0.78 2.07
CA SER A 186 -2.95 -1.62 1.94
C SER A 186 -1.69 -0.79 1.70
N CYS A 187 -1.77 0.25 0.87
CA CYS A 187 -0.67 1.18 0.64
C CYS A 187 -0.32 1.96 1.92
N LEU A 188 -1.31 2.44 2.67
CA LEU A 188 -1.07 3.10 3.95
C LEU A 188 -0.46 2.17 5.00
N GLN A 189 -0.91 0.91 5.06
CA GLN A 189 -0.33 -0.09 5.96
C GLN A 189 1.11 -0.45 5.58
N ILE A 190 1.44 -0.52 4.28
CA ILE A 190 2.82 -0.70 3.83
C ILE A 190 3.66 0.45 4.36
N LEU A 191 3.22 1.70 4.17
CA LEU A 191 3.96 2.87 4.63
C LEU A 191 4.17 2.86 6.15
N GLY A 192 3.09 2.71 6.93
CA GLY A 192 3.18 2.68 8.40
C GLY A 192 4.06 1.54 8.91
N SER A 193 3.87 0.32 8.39
CA SER A 193 4.70 -0.83 8.79
C SER A 193 6.16 -0.67 8.35
N SER A 194 6.42 0.05 7.26
CA SER A 194 7.79 0.33 6.80
C SER A 194 8.52 1.26 7.76
N VAL A 195 7.85 2.28 8.27
CA VAL A 195 8.41 3.18 9.28
C VAL A 195 8.79 2.39 10.54
N GLU A 196 7.87 1.58 11.06
CA GLU A 196 8.08 0.78 12.27
C GLU A 196 9.17 -0.28 12.11
N ASN A 197 9.13 -1.04 11.01
CA ASN A 197 9.95 -2.25 10.88
C ASN A 197 11.27 -2.07 10.13
N LEU A 198 11.40 -1.03 9.29
CA LEU A 198 12.65 -0.75 8.56
C LEU A 198 13.53 0.25 9.32
N GLY A 199 12.95 1.06 10.21
CA GLY A 199 13.69 2.01 11.05
C GLY A 199 14.58 2.93 10.23
N ILE A 200 15.88 2.97 10.56
CA ILE A 200 16.86 3.88 9.94
C ILE A 200 16.91 3.77 8.42
N ASP A 201 16.72 2.57 7.86
CA ASP A 201 16.73 2.34 6.41
C ASP A 201 15.63 3.16 5.70
N PHE A 202 14.45 3.29 6.33
CA PHE A 202 13.35 4.08 5.79
C PHE A 202 13.62 5.59 5.90
N TYR A 203 14.12 6.07 7.04
CA TYR A 203 14.40 7.50 7.22
C TYR A 203 15.55 8.01 6.36
N MET A 204 16.37 7.12 5.80
CA MET A 204 17.45 7.46 4.86
C MET A 204 16.97 7.58 3.41
N ILE A 205 15.67 7.38 3.13
CA ILE A 205 15.12 7.64 1.78
C ILE A 205 15.38 9.11 1.40
N PRO A 206 16.02 9.37 0.25
CA PRO A 206 16.28 10.74 -0.21
C PRO A 206 14.98 11.53 -0.36
N GLU A 207 15.00 12.78 0.11
CA GLU A 207 13.86 13.71 0.03
C GLU A 207 12.55 13.18 0.63
N LEU A 208 12.63 12.21 1.56
CA LEU A 208 11.45 11.61 2.20
C LEU A 208 10.47 12.67 2.73
N PRO A 209 10.88 13.74 3.46
CA PRO A 209 9.93 14.76 3.90
C PRO A 209 9.19 15.47 2.75
N ALA A 210 9.89 15.72 1.63
CA ALA A 210 9.29 16.33 0.46
C ALA A 210 8.35 15.37 -0.26
N LEU A 211 8.67 14.07 -0.31
CA LEU A 211 7.79 13.02 -0.83
C LEU A 211 6.51 12.92 0.00
N LEU A 212 6.62 12.84 1.32
CA LEU A 212 5.45 12.74 2.21
C LEU A 212 4.56 13.98 2.07
N LYS A 213 5.14 15.19 2.13
CA LYS A 213 4.37 16.43 2.03
C LYS A 213 3.78 16.64 0.63
N GLY A 214 4.56 16.39 -0.42
CA GLY A 214 4.20 16.69 -1.80
C GLY A 214 3.27 15.66 -2.45
N LYS A 215 3.32 14.39 -2.01
CA LYS A 215 2.54 13.29 -2.61
C LYS A 215 1.43 12.81 -1.69
N ILE A 216 1.75 12.49 -0.44
CA ILE A 216 0.75 11.89 0.46
C ILE A 216 -0.30 12.90 0.89
N LEU A 217 0.10 14.14 1.14
CA LEU A 217 -0.81 15.23 1.48
C LEU A 217 -1.35 15.97 0.25
N HIS A 218 -1.16 15.42 -0.95
CA HIS A 218 -1.68 16.00 -2.18
C HIS A 218 -3.21 15.87 -2.23
N LYS A 219 -3.91 16.95 -2.57
CA LYS A 219 -5.37 16.99 -2.80
C LYS A 219 -6.22 16.52 -1.60
N VAL A 220 -5.67 16.63 -0.39
CA VAL A 220 -6.37 16.24 0.85
C VAL A 220 -7.64 17.04 1.10
N GLU A 221 -7.76 18.24 0.52
CA GLU A 221 -8.95 19.08 0.63
C GLU A 221 -10.21 18.46 -0.01
N TYR A 222 -10.03 17.52 -0.94
CA TYR A 222 -11.14 16.80 -1.59
C TYR A 222 -11.43 15.46 -0.94
N MET A 223 -10.61 15.01 0.01
CA MET A 223 -10.74 13.67 0.59
C MET A 223 -11.89 13.59 1.60
N PRO A 224 -12.63 12.45 1.62
CA PRO A 224 -13.61 12.17 2.67
C PRO A 224 -12.96 12.12 4.06
N ALA A 225 -13.67 12.63 5.07
CA ALA A 225 -13.18 12.71 6.45
C ALA A 225 -12.69 11.36 7.01
N LEU A 226 -13.33 10.24 6.66
CA LEU A 226 -12.90 8.91 7.10
C LEU A 226 -11.51 8.53 6.55
N LYS A 227 -11.26 8.81 5.26
CA LYS A 227 -9.94 8.53 4.64
C LYS A 227 -8.86 9.45 5.20
N LEU A 228 -9.22 10.72 5.44
CA LEU A 228 -8.32 11.67 6.09
C LEU A 228 -7.97 11.23 7.52
N ARG A 229 -8.95 10.71 8.28
CA ARG A 229 -8.72 10.14 9.61
C ARG A 229 -7.73 8.97 9.55
N SER A 230 -7.91 8.03 8.62
CA SER A 230 -6.97 6.91 8.44
C SER A 230 -5.57 7.40 8.09
N LEU A 231 -5.46 8.41 7.23
CA LEU A 231 -4.19 9.02 6.85
C LEU A 231 -3.49 9.66 8.03
N ILE A 232 -4.19 10.52 8.77
CA ILE A 232 -3.67 11.20 9.97
C ILE A 232 -3.25 10.17 11.02
N HIS A 233 -4.07 9.13 11.22
CA HIS A 233 -3.75 8.09 12.19
C HIS A 233 -2.41 7.40 11.87
N ILE A 234 -2.17 7.06 10.61
CA ILE A 234 -0.88 6.47 10.18
C ILE A 234 0.26 7.47 10.35
N LEU A 235 0.05 8.73 9.95
CA LEU A 235 1.09 9.76 10.07
C LEU A 235 1.47 10.01 11.54
N SER A 236 0.49 10.20 12.43
CA SER A 236 0.74 10.42 13.86
C SER A 236 1.28 9.18 14.56
N LEU A 237 0.75 7.98 14.27
CA LEU A 237 1.23 6.77 14.94
C LEU A 237 2.67 6.44 14.61
N TYR A 238 3.08 6.62 13.35
CA TYR A 238 4.34 6.08 12.87
C TYR A 238 5.43 7.15 12.71
N PHE A 239 5.10 8.41 12.42
CA PHE A 239 6.12 9.45 12.19
C PHE A 239 6.42 10.34 13.40
N GLU A 240 5.63 10.29 14.48
CA GLU A 240 5.89 11.04 15.73
C GLU A 240 6.61 10.21 16.82
N GLN A 241 7.00 8.96 16.52
CA GLN A 241 7.82 8.11 17.41
C GLN A 241 9.31 8.32 17.16
#